data_AF-A0A538JZ23-F1
#
_entry.id   AF-A0A538JZ23-F1
#
_cell.length_a   1.000
_cell.length_b   1.000
_cell.length_c   1.000
_cell.angle_alpha   90.00
_cell.angle_beta   90.00
_cell.angle_gamma   90.00
#
_symmetry.space_group_name_H-M   'P 1'
#
loop_
_entity.id
_entity.type
_entity.pdbx_description
1 polymer ?
#
loop_
_entity_poly.entity_id
_entity_poly.type
_entity_poly.pdbx_seq_one_letter_code
_entity_poly.pdbx_strand_id
1 'polypeptide(L)' 'MLAVERVFGERPRVLDGSRAVQIDDVRLSLEAGERELCLIRMHGALEEYLAIFEVRGDIEVPLLEAKEFLRG' A
#
# COMPACT_ATOMS: atom_id res chain seq x y z
N MET A 1 9.11 -8.94 -10.11
CA MET A 1 7.75 -9.06 -9.55
C MET A 1 7.67 -8.15 -8.35
N LEU A 2 6.66 -7.28 -8.26
CA LEU A 2 6.55 -6.32 -7.16
C LEU A 2 6.18 -7.06 -5.85
N ALA A 3 6.69 -6.61 -4.69
CA ALA A 3 6.33 -7.19 -3.40
C ALA A 3 4.80 -7.20 -3.17
N VAL A 4 4.15 -6.10 -3.56
CA VAL A 4 2.70 -5.94 -3.54
C VAL A 4 1.99 -7.01 -4.36
N GLU A 5 2.48 -7.33 -5.57
CA GLU A 5 1.89 -8.37 -6.42
C GLU A 5 1.98 -9.76 -5.79
N ARG A 6 3.09 -10.05 -5.08
CA ARG A 6 3.24 -11.32 -4.33
C ARG A 6 2.29 -11.40 -3.14
N VAL A 7 2.15 -10.33 -2.38
CA VAL A 7 1.33 -10.31 -1.17
C VAL A 7 -0.16 -10.30 -1.50
N PHE A 8 -0.59 -9.43 -2.42
CA PHE A 8 -2.00 -9.29 -2.78
C PHE A 8 -2.46 -10.35 -3.78
N GLY A 9 -1.57 -10.88 -4.61
CA GLY A 9 -1.90 -11.82 -5.68
C GLY A 9 -2.47 -11.13 -6.93
N GLU A 10 -2.38 -9.80 -6.97
CA GLU A 10 -2.93 -8.96 -8.01
C GLU A 10 -1.86 -8.00 -8.53
N ARG A 11 -1.85 -7.76 -9.84
CA ARG A 11 -0.87 -6.86 -10.43
C ARG A 11 -1.29 -5.41 -10.16
N PRO A 12 -0.53 -4.65 -9.34
CA PRO A 12 -0.93 -3.30 -9.00
C PRO A 12 -0.67 -2.34 -10.15
N ARG A 13 -1.42 -1.23 -10.18
CA ARG A 13 -1.05 -0.07 -10.97
C ARG A 13 0.06 0.70 -10.26
N VAL A 14 1.18 0.90 -10.94
CA VAL A 14 2.30 1.69 -10.39
C VAL A 14 1.99 3.18 -10.54
N LEU A 15 2.19 3.92 -9.47
CA LEU A 15 2.04 5.38 -9.38
C LEU A 15 3.39 6.01 -8.95
N ASP A 16 3.54 7.31 -9.13
CA ASP A 16 4.62 8.14 -8.56
C ASP A 16 6.02 7.49 -8.55
N GLY A 17 6.51 7.10 -9.74
CA GLY A 17 7.85 6.55 -9.89
C GLY A 17 8.10 5.25 -9.10
N SER A 18 7.05 4.52 -8.73
CA SER A 18 7.05 3.29 -7.91
C SER A 18 7.06 3.47 -6.40
N ARG A 19 6.85 4.70 -5.89
CA ARG A 19 6.67 4.94 -4.45
C ARG A 19 5.24 4.75 -3.96
N ALA A 20 4.29 4.75 -4.89
CA ALA A 20 2.92 4.40 -4.60
C ALA A 20 2.44 3.36 -5.62
N VAL A 21 1.54 2.52 -5.18
CA VAL A 21 0.85 1.56 -6.03
C VAL A 21 -0.62 1.55 -5.69
N GLN A 22 -1.47 1.18 -6.65
CA GLN A 22 -2.90 1.10 -6.46
C GLN A 22 -3.42 -0.29 -6.84
N ILE A 23 -4.27 -0.83 -5.97
CA ILE A 23 -5.07 -2.04 -6.18
C ILE A 23 -6.52 -1.62 -5.95
N ASP A 24 -7.37 -1.77 -6.97
CA ASP A 24 -8.76 -1.29 -6.96
C ASP A 24 -8.88 0.17 -6.47
N ASP A 25 -9.63 0.40 -5.41
CA ASP A 25 -9.86 1.70 -4.77
C ASP A 25 -8.81 2.03 -3.69
N VAL A 26 -7.80 1.20 -3.47
CA VAL A 26 -6.81 1.39 -2.41
C VAL A 26 -5.44 1.74 -3.00
N ARG A 27 -4.92 2.90 -2.57
CA ARG A 27 -3.52 3.30 -2.78
C ARG A 27 -2.69 2.87 -1.56
N LEU A 28 -1.58 2.19 -1.84
CA LEU A 28 -0.50 1.90 -0.91
C LEU A 28 0.66 2.86 -1.23
N SER A 29 1.02 3.72 -0.29
CA SER A 29 2.04 4.76 -0.48
C SER A 29 3.18 4.60 0.51
N LEU A 30 4.42 4.66 0.03
CA LEU A 30 5.60 4.76 0.87
C LEU A 30 5.85 6.23 1.22
N GLU A 31 5.71 6.55 2.51
CA GLU A 31 5.89 7.89 3.06
C GLU A 31 7.03 7.92 4.09
N ALA A 32 7.29 9.10 4.67
CA ALA A 32 8.34 9.31 5.68
C ALA A 32 9.72 8.77 5.27
N GLY A 33 10.07 8.88 3.98
CA GLY A 33 11.33 8.34 3.45
C GLY A 33 11.35 6.81 3.42
N GLU A 34 10.24 6.19 3.02
CA GLU A 34 10.04 4.73 2.89
C GLU A 34 10.00 3.99 4.23
N ARG A 35 9.70 4.71 5.31
CA ARG A 35 9.56 4.17 6.67
C ARG A 35 8.12 3.92 7.08
N GLU A 36 7.17 4.42 6.31
CA GLU A 36 5.75 4.29 6.57
C GLU A 36 5.06 3.80 5.31
N LEU A 37 4.23 2.77 5.47
CA LEU A 37 3.29 2.31 4.46
C LEU A 37 1.91 2.86 4.81
N CYS A 38 1.45 3.84 4.05
CA CYS A 38 0.13 4.45 4.20
C CYS A 38 -0.90 3.70 3.34
N LEU A 39 -2.02 3.33 3.95
CA LEU A 39 -3.20 2.81 3.27
C LEU A 39 -4.22 3.92 3.09
N ILE A 40 -4.55 4.19 1.83
CA ILE A 40 -5.40 5.32 1.46
C ILE A 40 -6.49 4.81 0.53
N ARG A 41 -7.75 4.92 0.94
CA ARG A 41 -8.90 4.64 0.08
C ARG A 41 -9.19 5.86 -0.80
N MET A 42 -9.39 5.60 -2.08
CA MET A 42 -9.62 6.59 -3.11
C MET A 42 -11.09 6.64 -3.48
N HIS A 43 -11.76 7.76 -3.16
CA HIS A 43 -13.13 8.05 -3.61
C HIS A 43 -13.09 9.04 -4.77
N GLY A 44 -12.61 8.58 -5.92
CA GLY A 44 -12.31 9.45 -7.06
C GLY A 44 -11.12 10.36 -6.76
N ALA A 45 -11.37 11.66 -6.60
CA ALA A 45 -10.33 12.64 -6.26
C ALA A 45 -10.14 12.84 -4.75
N LEU A 46 -10.99 12.23 -3.92
CA LEU A 46 -10.91 12.32 -2.46
C LEU A 46 -10.07 11.17 -1.90
N GLU A 47 -9.24 11.48 -0.91
CA GLU A 47 -8.38 10.54 -0.20
C GLU A 47 -8.88 10.33 1.23
N GLU A 48 -8.99 9.07 1.65
CA GLU A 48 -9.33 8.66 3.01
C GLU A 48 -8.17 7.81 3.57
N TYR A 49 -7.45 8.34 4.56
CA TYR A 49 -6.38 7.62 5.24
C TYR A 49 -6.96 6.58 6.19
N LEU A 50 -6.68 5.30 5.91
CA LEU A 50 -7.23 4.19 6.67
C LEU A 50 -6.28 3.73 7.79
N ALA A 51 -4.99 3.58 7.47
CA ALA A 51 -3.98 3.06 8.39
C ALA A 51 -2.56 3.45 7.95
N ILE A 52 -1.63 3.37 8.90
CA ILE A 52 -0.19 3.53 8.68
C ILE A 52 0.52 2.34 9.33
N PHE A 53 1.40 1.67 8.58
CA PHE A 53 2.24 0.58 9.07
C PHE A 53 3.71 0.98 8.98
N GLU A 54 4.47 0.65 10.03
CA GLU A 54 5.90 0.95 10.04
C GLU A 54 6.66 -0.03 9.13
N VAL A 55 7.56 0.49 8.30
CA VAL A 55 8.43 -0.30 7.44
C VAL A 55 9.79 -0.42 8.10
N ARG A 56 10.10 -1.63 8.62
CA ARG A 56 11.39 -1.96 9.22
C ARG A 56 12.19 -2.91 8.33
N GLY A 57 12.75 -2.37 7.26
CA GLY A 57 13.62 -3.10 6.32
C GLY A 57 12.86 -3.96 5.32
N ASP A 58 12.03 -4.90 5.77
CA ASP A 58 11.21 -5.75 4.90
C ASP A 58 9.82 -5.15 4.70
N ILE A 59 9.50 -4.81 3.46
CA ILE A 59 8.21 -4.24 3.07
C ILE A 59 7.10 -5.30 3.01
N GLU A 60 7.42 -6.60 2.90
CA GLU A 60 6.38 -7.63 2.81
C GLU A 60 5.57 -7.78 4.09
N VAL A 61 6.19 -7.54 5.26
CA VAL A 61 5.52 -7.57 6.57
C VAL A 61 4.39 -6.54 6.66
N PRO A 62 4.64 -5.22 6.50
CA PRO A 62 3.57 -4.23 6.54
C PRO A 62 2.57 -4.39 5.38
N LEU A 63 2.97 -4.96 4.23
CA LEU A 63 2.02 -5.31 3.16
C LEU A 63 1.06 -6.43 3.57
N LEU A 64 1.53 -7.43 4.31
CA LEU A 64 0.67 -8.49 4.86
C LEU A 64 -0.28 -7.92 5.91
N GLU A 65 0.21 -7.07 6.81
CA GLU A 65 -0.63 -6.37 7.81
C GLU A 65 -1.71 -5.52 7.14
N ALA A 66 -1.35 -4.77 6.10
CA ALA A 66 -2.27 -4.02 5.26
C ALA A 66 -3.34 -4.90 4.61
N LYS A 67 -2.94 -6.05 4.06
CA LYS A 67 -3.87 -7.00 3.42
C LYS A 67 -4.85 -7.59 4.43
N GLU A 68 -4.39 -7.96 5.62
CA GLU A 68 -5.26 -8.45 6.68
C GLU A 68 -6.19 -7.34 7.21
N PHE A 69 -5.70 -6.12 7.37
CA PHE A 69 -6.54 -4.96 7.73
C PHE A 69 -7.68 -4.71 6.73
N LEU A 70 -7.42 -4.85 5.42
CA LEU A 70 -8.43 -4.68 4.39
C LEU A 70 -9.48 -5.81 4.34
N ARG A 71 -9.19 -6.96 4.95
CA ARG A 71 -10.12 -8.10 5.01
C ARG A 71 -11.13 -8.01 6.16
N GLY A 72 -10.86 -7.19 7.18
CA GLY A 72 -11.71 -7.00 8.36
C GLY A 72 -11.26 -7.81 9.56
#